data_AF-A0A218P529-F1
#
_entry.id   AF-A0A218P529-F1
#
_cell.length_a   1.000
_cell.length_b   1.000
_cell.length_c   1.000
_cell.angle_alpha   90.00
_cell.angle_beta   90.00
_cell.angle_gamma   90.00
#
_symmetry.space_group_name_H-M   'P 1'
#
loop_
_entity.id
_entity.type
_entity.pdbx_description
1 polymer ?
#
loop_
_entity_poly.entity_id
_entity_poly.type
_entity_poly.pdbx_seq_one_letter_code
_entity_poly.pdbx_strand_id
1 'polypeptide(L)' 'MRKQIYIASVVLTAIALFWPILYGNITILMRIPGDPVLQAVAGVLVFGTLAYFTYGEDEGAEGEEAEEEFTASG' A
#
# COMPACT_ATOMS: atom_id res chain seq x y z
N MET A 1 9.95 9.87 -9.61
CA MET A 1 9.61 8.47 -9.97
C MET A 1 9.30 7.64 -8.72
N ARG A 2 10.08 7.73 -7.64
CA ARG A 2 9.85 6.98 -6.39
C ARG A 2 8.54 7.30 -5.68
N LYS A 3 8.15 8.58 -5.55
CA LYS A 3 6.77 8.98 -5.16
C LYS A 3 5.64 8.30 -5.95
N GLN A 4 5.80 8.08 -7.27
CA GLN A 4 4.78 7.38 -8.07
C GLN A 4 4.74 5.88 -7.73
N ILE A 5 5.89 5.28 -7.42
CA ILE A 5 6.00 3.88 -6.98
C ILE A 5 5.37 3.71 -5.60
N TYR A 6 5.61 4.64 -4.67
CA TYR A 6 4.95 4.67 -3.37
C TYR A 6 3.43 4.72 -3.52
N ILE A 7 2.91 5.71 -4.25
CA ILE A 7 1.47 5.87 -4.47
C ILE A 7 0.88 4.61 -5.14
N ALA A 8 1.54 4.07 -6.17
CA ALA A 8 1.08 2.85 -6.84
C ALA A 8 1.07 1.66 -5.87
N SER A 9 2.09 1.50 -5.03
CA SER A 9 2.19 0.43 -4.03
C SER A 9 1.09 0.56 -2.98
N VAL A 10 0.80 1.77 -2.49
CA VAL A 10 -0.31 2.04 -1.56
C VAL A 10 -1.66 1.67 -2.20
N VAL A 11 -1.91 2.10 -3.45
CA VAL A 11 -3.15 1.79 -4.16
C VAL A 11 -3.31 0.28 -4.39
N LEU A 12 -2.24 -0.42 -4.79
CA LEU A 12 -2.24 -1.87 -4.98
C LEU A 12 -2.47 -2.61 -3.66
N THR A 13 -1.89 -2.12 -2.55
CA THR A 13 -2.13 -2.65 -1.20
C THR A 13 -3.61 -2.50 -0.82
N ALA A 14 -4.20 -1.34 -1.08
CA ALA A 14 -5.62 -1.11 -0.82
C ALA A 14 -6.50 -2.06 -1.64
N ILE A 15 -6.22 -2.23 -2.94
CA ILE A 15 -6.95 -3.18 -3.80
C ILE A 15 -6.81 -4.60 -3.24
N ALA A 16 -5.63 -5.00 -2.77
CA ALA A 16 -5.41 -6.32 -2.18
C ALA A 16 -6.25 -6.54 -0.92
N LEU A 17 -6.41 -5.53 -0.05
CA LEU A 17 -7.28 -5.63 1.14
C LEU A 17 -8.74 -5.92 0.77
N PHE A 18 -9.23 -5.33 -0.32
CA PHE A 18 -10.59 -5.56 -0.79
C PHE A 18 -10.70 -6.78 -1.73
N TRP A 19 -9.61 -7.47 -2.02
CA TRP A 19 -9.57 -8.59 -2.97
C TRP A 19 -10.61 -9.69 -2.68
N PRO A 20 -10.84 -10.15 -1.43
CA PRO A 20 -11.84 -11.18 -1.16
C PRO A 20 -13.26 -10.74 -1.51
N ILE A 21 -13.56 -9.46 -1.31
CA ILE A 21 -14.86 -8.86 -1.65
C ILE A 21 -15.01 -8.75 -3.16
N LEU A 22 -13.96 -8.29 -3.86
CA LEU A 22 -13.95 -8.18 -5.31
C LEU A 22 -14.09 -9.56 -5.97
N TYR A 23 -13.37 -10.56 -5.47
CA TYR A 23 -13.43 -11.93 -5.94
C TYR A 23 -14.85 -12.52 -5.80
N GLY A 24 -15.51 -12.27 -4.66
CA GLY A 24 -16.87 -12.75 -4.40
C GLY A 24 -17.99 -12.03 -5.17
N ASN A 25 -17.73 -10.84 -5.72
CA ASN A 25 -18.74 -10.05 -6.43
C ASN A 25 -18.54 -10.00 -7.95
N ILE A 26 -17.32 -10.27 -8.43
CA ILE A 26 -16.98 -10.18 -9.85
C ILE A 26 -16.89 -11.59 -10.45
N THR A 27 -17.88 -11.94 -11.27
CA THR A 27 -18.02 -13.28 -11.87
C THR A 27 -16.79 -13.74 -12.65
N ILE A 28 -16.04 -12.82 -13.28
CA ILE A 28 -14.82 -13.18 -14.02
C ILE A 28 -13.66 -13.54 -13.07
N LEU A 29 -13.59 -12.95 -11.87
CA LEU A 29 -12.52 -13.22 -10.91
C LEU A 29 -12.67 -14.59 -10.24
N MET A 30 -13.91 -15.07 -10.06
CA MET A 30 -14.19 -16.43 -9.56
C MET A 30 -13.62 -17.56 -10.41
N ARG A 31 -13.21 -17.28 -11.65
CA ARG A 31 -12.53 -18.26 -12.51
C ARG A 31 -11.05 -18.44 -12.16
N ILE A 32 -10.46 -17.51 -11.40
CA ILE A 32 -9.05 -17.57 -11.02
C ILE A 32 -8.93 -18.60 -9.89
N PRO A 33 -8.19 -19.71 -10.07
CA PRO A 33 -8.03 -20.70 -9.02
C PRO A 33 -7.22 -20.15 -7.84
N GLY A 34 -7.56 -20.58 -6.62
CA GLY A 34 -6.84 -20.24 -5.40
C GLY A 34 -7.75 -19.72 -4.29
N ASP A 35 -7.18 -19.53 -3.11
CA ASP A 35 -7.88 -18.94 -1.96
C ASP A 35 -7.76 -17.40 -2.03
N PRO A 36 -8.89 -16.66 -2.14
CA PRO A 36 -8.87 -15.21 -2.30
C PRO A 36 -8.36 -14.47 -1.05
N VAL A 37 -8.47 -15.06 0.14
CA VAL A 37 -7.91 -14.51 1.38
C VAL A 37 -6.39 -14.65 1.36
N LEU A 38 -5.85 -15.80 0.96
CA LEU A 38 -4.40 -15.95 0.81
C LEU A 38 -3.82 -15.00 -0.24
N GLN A 39 -4.52 -14.82 -1.36
CA GLN A 39 -4.12 -13.85 -2.40
C GLN A 39 -4.11 -12.42 -1.85
N ALA A 40 -5.13 -12.05 -1.06
CA ALA A 40 -5.20 -10.75 -0.39
C ALA A 40 -4.02 -10.55 0.56
N VAL A 41 -3.75 -11.52 1.43
CA VAL A 41 -2.63 -11.47 2.38
C VAL A 41 -1.30 -11.34 1.64
N ALA A 42 -1.07 -12.14 0.60
CA ALA A 42 0.14 -12.07 -0.20
C ALA A 42 0.29 -10.69 -0.87
N GLY A 43 -0.78 -10.15 -1.46
CA GLY A 43 -0.76 -8.82 -2.07
C GLY A 43 -0.45 -7.72 -1.07
N VAL A 44 -1.08 -7.74 0.11
CA VAL A 44 -0.82 -6.76 1.18
C VAL A 44 0.62 -6.82 1.66
N LEU A 45 1.17 -8.03 1.85
CA LEU A 45 2.57 -8.17 2.25
C LEU A 45 3.52 -7.63 1.18
N VAL A 46 3.34 -8.01 -0.09
CA VAL A 46 4.23 -7.57 -1.17
C VAL A 46 4.14 -6.06 -1.40
N PHE A 47 2.94 -5.54 -1.61
CA PHE A 47 2.75 -4.12 -1.94
C PHE A 47 2.90 -3.21 -0.72
N GLY A 48 2.49 -3.67 0.47
CA GLY A 48 2.66 -2.91 1.71
C GLY A 48 4.12 -2.79 2.08
N THR A 49 4.91 -3.86 1.91
CA THR A 49 6.37 -3.80 2.11
C THR A 49 7.04 -2.88 1.08
N LEU A 50 6.65 -2.93 -0.19
CA LEU A 50 7.16 -2.00 -1.21
C LEU A 50 6.81 -0.54 -0.87
N ALA A 51 5.58 -0.27 -0.41
CA ALA A 51 5.16 1.05 0.04
C ALA A 51 6.01 1.51 1.24
N TYR A 52 6.22 0.66 2.24
CA TYR A 52 7.03 0.98 3.42
C TYR A 52 8.48 1.35 3.07
N PHE A 53 9.13 0.57 2.20
CA PHE A 53 10.51 0.87 1.79
C PHE A 53 10.62 2.15 0.96
N THR A 54 9.59 2.45 0.15
CA THR A 54 9.58 3.66 -0.69
C THR A 54 9.13 4.92 0.06
N TYR A 55 8.50 4.77 1.22
CA TYR A 55 8.09 5.86 2.10
C TYR A 55 9.29 6.59 2.71
N GLY A 56 10.23 5.85 3.30
CA GLY A 56 11.37 6.41 4.03
C GLY A 56 12.45 7.09 3.16
N GLU A 57 12.48 6.84 1.86
CA GLU A 57 13.48 7.43 0.95
C GLU A 57 13.05 8.78 0.34
N ASP A 58 11.76 9.15 0.40
CA ASP A 58 11.24 10.44 -0.09
C ASP A 58 10.53 11.27 1.03
N GLU A 59 9.97 10.67 2.10
CA GLU A 59 9.23 11.39 3.17
C GLU A 59 9.95 11.46 4.53
N GLY A 60 11.07 10.75 4.72
CA GLY A 60 11.89 10.87 5.94
C GLY A 60 12.43 12.29 6.18
N ALA A 61 12.52 13.11 5.13
CA ALA A 61 12.87 14.53 5.24
C ALA A 61 11.64 15.44 5.47
N GLU A 62 10.49 15.17 4.85
CA GLU A 62 9.30 16.04 4.95
C GLU A 62 8.52 15.84 6.27
N GLY A 63 8.57 14.63 6.86
CA GLY A 63 7.92 14.34 8.16
C GLY A 63 8.71 14.81 9.38
N GLU A 64 10.04 14.77 9.33
CA GLU A 64 10.92 15.27 10.40
C GLU A 64 10.99 16.81 10.39
N GLU A 65 11.00 17.46 9.22
CA GLU A 65 10.97 18.93 9.12
C GLU A 65 9.67 19.55 9.68
N ALA A 66 8.53 18.86 9.55
CA ALA A 66 7.26 19.32 10.11
C ALA A 66 7.18 19.22 11.65
N GLU A 67 7.86 18.25 12.27
CA GLU A 67 8.00 18.16 13.73
C GLU A 67 9.04 19.16 14.28
N GLU A 68 10.13 19.41 13.56
CA GLU A 68 11.13 20.42 13.95
C GLU A 68 10.58 21.86 13.85
N GLU A 69 9.81 22.20 12.82
CA GLU A 69 9.21 23.55 12.69
C GLU A 69 8.12 23.79 13.76
N PHE A 70 7.37 22.75 14.16
CA PHE A 70 6.39 22.83 15.26
C PHE A 70 7.05 22.95 16.64
N THR A 71 8.20 22.30 16.86
CA THR A 71 8.94 22.36 18.14
C THR A 71 9.83 23.59 18.27
N ALA A 72 10.29 24.18 17.16
CA ALA A 72 11.04 25.44 17.14
C ALA A 72 10.17 26.70 17.28
N SER A 73 8.85 26.57 17.11
CA SER A 73 7.88 27.67 17.19
C SER A 73 7.01 27.69 18.46
N GLY A 74 7.21 26.75 19.38
CA GLY A 74 6.58 26.70 20.71
C GLY A 74 7.51 27.16 21.84
#